data_AF-A0A0Q6D2Y4-F1
#
_entry.id   AF-A0A0Q6D2Y4-F1
#
_cell.length_a   1.000
_cell.length_b   1.000
_cell.length_c   1.000
_cell.angle_alpha   90.00
_cell.angle_beta   90.00
_cell.angle_gamma   90.00
#
_symmetry.space_group_name_H-M   'P 1'
#
loop_
_entity.id
_entity.type
_entity.pdbx_description
1 polymer ?
#
loop_
_entity_poly.entity_id
_entity_poly.type
_entity_poly.pdbx_seq_one_letter_code
_entity_poly.pdbx_strand_id
1 'polypeptide(L)'
;MDQPSERPPRDLSPGDIRCLQALAAGGSETTPSLDLGLEPDLGEQAIDLYLASLYRKLGTRSRTHAVAIALYEGIIRLGTA
;
A
#
# COMPACT_ATOMS: atom_id res chain seq x y z
N MET A 1 24.53 10.63 12.77
CA MET A 1 23.45 9.92 13.46
C MET A 1 22.17 10.71 13.24
N ASP A 2 21.12 10.00 12.83
CA ASP A 2 19.70 10.34 12.82
C ASP A 2 19.24 11.76 12.45
N GLN A 3 18.62 11.88 11.26
CA GLN A 3 17.45 12.74 11.11
C GLN A 3 16.20 11.84 11.17
N PRO A 4 15.41 11.87 12.25
CA PRO A 4 14.12 11.21 12.29
C PRO A 4 13.15 11.99 11.40
N SER A 5 12.85 11.47 10.21
CA SER A 5 11.76 11.99 9.40
C SER A 5 10.42 11.59 10.01
N GLU A 6 9.99 12.32 11.04
CA GLU A 6 8.61 12.32 11.56
C GLU A 6 7.67 13.09 10.62
N ARG A 7 7.57 12.70 9.35
CA ARG A 7 6.48 13.19 8.49
C ARG A 7 5.35 12.16 8.49
N PRO A 8 4.15 12.50 9.01
CA PRO A 8 3.00 11.61 8.89
C PRO A 8 2.69 11.36 7.41
N PRO A 9 2.09 10.22 7.05
CA PRO A 9 1.79 9.86 5.66
C PRO A 9 0.64 10.72 5.12
N ARG A 10 0.94 11.98 4.76
CA ARG A 10 -0.06 12.99 4.34
C ARG A 10 -0.48 12.91 2.87
N ASP A 11 0.09 11.99 2.08
CA ASP A 11 -0.15 11.89 0.62
C ASP A 11 -0.60 10.49 0.16
N LEU A 12 -1.30 9.75 1.04
CA LEU A 12 -1.99 8.53 0.63
C LEU A 12 -3.31 8.90 -0.02
N SER A 13 -3.42 8.60 -1.31
CA SER A 13 -4.66 8.74 -2.06
C SER A 13 -5.68 7.68 -1.62
N PRO A 14 -6.98 7.86 -1.89
CA PRO A 14 -7.98 6.83 -1.63
C PRO A 14 -7.64 5.47 -2.27
N GLY A 15 -7.01 5.47 -3.45
CA GLY A 15 -6.49 4.26 -4.09
C GLY A 15 -5.33 3.60 -3.34
N ASP A 16 -4.45 4.39 -2.71
CA ASP A 16 -3.37 3.87 -1.87
C ASP A 16 -3.94 3.12 -0.65
N ILE A 17 -4.98 3.68 -0.03
CA ILE A 17 -5.65 3.08 1.13
C ILE A 17 -6.33 1.77 0.73
N ARG A 18 -7.06 1.73 -0.39
CA ARG A 18 -7.69 0.50 -0.88
C ARG A 18 -6.68 -0.57 -1.26
N CYS A 19 -5.57 -0.17 -1.89
CA CYS A 19 -4.45 -1.06 -2.19
C CYS A 19 -3.91 -1.68 -0.88
N LEU A 20 -3.66 -0.88 0.16
CA LEU A 20 -3.22 -1.38 1.47
C LEU A 20 -4.24 -2.32 2.12
N GLN A 21 -5.54 -2.04 2.00
CA GLN A 21 -6.61 -2.93 2.49
C GLN A 21 -6.61 -4.27 1.75
N ALA A 22 -6.48 -4.26 0.42
CA ALA A 22 -6.39 -5.47 -0.39
C ALA A 22 -5.15 -6.31 -0.05
N LEU A 23 -3.99 -5.65 0.17
CA LEU A 23 -2.77 -6.31 0.61
C LEU A 23 -2.91 -6.90 2.03
N ALA A 24 -3.59 -6.19 2.93
CA ALA A 24 -3.85 -6.65 4.30
C ALA A 24 -4.83 -7.83 4.35
N ALA A 25 -5.78 -7.91 3.41
CA ALA A 25 -6.70 -9.03 3.25
C ALA A 25 -6.04 -10.29 2.66
N GLY A 26 -4.76 -10.24 2.29
CA GLY A 26 -4.05 -11.35 1.66
C GLY A 26 -4.33 -11.51 0.17
N GLY A 27 -4.87 -10.48 -0.48
CA GLY A 27 -5.06 -10.46 -1.93
C GLY A 27 -3.73 -10.71 -2.67
N SER A 28 -3.77 -11.60 -3.67
CA SER A 28 -2.63 -11.83 -4.56
C SER A 28 -2.41 -10.61 -5.45
N GLU A 29 -1.26 -10.55 -6.15
CA GLU A 29 -0.82 -9.41 -6.99
C GLU A 29 -1.88 -8.95 -8.02
N THR A 30 -2.83 -9.81 -8.38
CA THR A 30 -3.97 -9.51 -9.26
C THR A 30 -5.05 -8.63 -8.63
N THR A 31 -5.24 -8.65 -7.31
CA THR A 31 -6.27 -7.86 -6.62
C THR A 31 -6.05 -6.34 -6.69
N PRO A 32 -4.83 -5.80 -6.53
CA PRO A 32 -4.60 -4.36 -6.69
C PRO A 32 -4.79 -3.86 -8.12
N SER A 33 -4.60 -4.68 -9.17
CA SER A 33 -4.92 -4.27 -10.56
C SER A 33 -6.38 -3.88 -10.71
N LEU A 34 -7.28 -4.72 -10.18
CA LEU A 34 -8.72 -4.54 -10.32
C LEU A 34 -9.21 -3.29 -9.56
N ASP A 35 -8.64 -3.05 -8.37
CA ASP A 35 -9.03 -1.90 -7.55
C ASP A 35 -8.46 -0.56 -8.08
N LEU A 36 -7.28 -0.62 -8.71
CA LEU A 36 -6.65 0.54 -9.36
C LEU A 36 -7.19 0.81 -10.78
N GLY A 37 -8.05 -0.06 -11.32
CA GLY A 37 -8.57 0.06 -12.69
C GLY A 37 -7.50 -0.12 -13.77
N LEU A 38 -6.43 -0.87 -13.47
CA LEU A 38 -5.37 -1.18 -14.42
C LEU A 38 -5.80 -2.38 -15.27
N GLU A 39 -5.69 -2.22 -16.59
CA GLU A 39 -5.95 -3.31 -17.54
C GLU A 39 -5.01 -4.50 -17.24
N PRO A 40 -5.52 -5.74 -17.28
CA PRO A 40 -4.80 -6.94 -16.82
C PRO A 40 -3.50 -7.20 -17.60
N ASP A 41 -3.39 -6.71 -18.83
CA ASP A 41 -2.23 -6.93 -19.72
C ASP A 41 -1.03 -6.02 -19.40
N LEU A 42 -1.27 -4.85 -18.78
CA LEU A 42 -0.23 -3.97 -18.24
C LEU A 42 0.02 -4.19 -16.73
N GLY A 43 -0.78 -5.07 -16.13
CA GLY A 43 -1.06 -5.10 -14.69
C GLY A 43 0.15 -5.31 -13.80
N GLU A 44 0.95 -6.36 -14.00
CA GLU A 44 1.98 -6.74 -13.03
C GLU A 44 3.11 -5.71 -12.90
N GLN A 45 3.68 -5.26 -14.02
CA GLN A 45 4.76 -4.25 -13.99
C GLN A 45 4.27 -2.89 -13.48
N ALA A 46 3.03 -2.51 -13.83
CA ALA A 46 2.43 -1.28 -13.33
C ALA A 46 2.13 -1.35 -11.83
N ILE A 47 1.66 -2.50 -11.33
CA ILE A 47 1.47 -2.76 -9.91
C ILE A 47 2.80 -2.67 -9.17
N ASP A 48 3.86 -3.32 -9.66
CA ASP A 48 5.16 -3.28 -8.98
C ASP A 48 5.69 -1.86 -8.83
N LEU A 49 5.58 -1.04 -9.89
CA LEU A 49 5.97 0.36 -9.84
C LEU A 49 5.08 1.16 -8.86
N TYR A 50 3.78 0.88 -8.85
CA TYR A 50 2.82 1.50 -7.94
C TYR A 50 3.13 1.13 -6.48
N LEU A 51 3.36 -0.14 -6.18
CA LEU A 51 3.72 -0.64 -4.86
C LEU A 51 5.06 -0.06 -4.40
N ALA A 52 6.06 0.02 -5.28
CA ALA A 52 7.32 0.68 -4.96
C ALA A 52 7.12 2.16 -4.58
N SER A 53 6.24 2.87 -5.29
CA SER A 53 5.86 4.24 -4.95
C SER A 53 5.14 4.31 -3.60
N LEU A 54 4.17 3.41 -3.36
CA LEU A 54 3.42 3.29 -2.11
C LEU A 54 4.34 3.02 -0.91
N TYR A 55 5.29 2.09 -1.05
CA TYR A 55 6.28 1.81 -0.02
C TYR A 55 7.16 3.02 0.26
N ARG A 56 7.57 3.74 -0.78
CA ARG A 56 8.36 4.98 -0.62
C ARG A 56 7.57 6.07 0.11
N LYS A 57 6.26 6.21 -0.16
CA LYS A 57 5.37 7.15 0.55
C LYS A 57 5.21 6.79 2.02
N LEU A 58 5.15 5.50 2.34
CA LEU A 58 5.04 4.98 3.71
C LEU A 58 6.40 4.87 4.43
N GLY A 59 7.52 5.12 3.74
CA GLY A 59 8.86 4.92 4.28
C GLY A 59 9.22 3.44 4.52
N THR A 60 8.51 2.51 3.87
CA THR A 60 8.68 1.07 4.06
C THR A 60 9.44 0.43 2.91
N ARG A 61 9.83 -0.83 3.10
CA ARG A 61 10.65 -1.60 2.15
C ARG A 61 10.00 -2.90 1.72
N SER A 62 8.87 -3.26 2.32
CA SER A 62 8.18 -4.51 2.02
C SER A 62 6.68 -4.37 2.23
N ARG A 63 5.91 -5.21 1.54
CA ARG A 63 4.46 -5.34 1.70
C ARG A 63 4.05 -5.49 3.16
N THR A 64 4.66 -6.43 3.88
CA THR A 64 4.34 -6.70 5.28
C THR A 64 4.62 -5.49 6.16
N HIS A 65 5.72 -4.77 5.91
CA HIS A 65 6.05 -3.56 6.66
C HIS A 65 5.06 -2.43 6.33
N ALA A 66 4.69 -2.25 5.06
CA ALA A 66 3.69 -1.27 4.64
C ALA A 66 2.33 -1.50 5.31
N VAL A 67 1.84 -2.75 5.31
CA VAL A 67 0.59 -3.14 5.97
C VAL A 67 0.68 -2.94 7.48
N ALA A 68 1.79 -3.34 8.10
CA ALA A 68 1.99 -3.18 9.54
C ALA A 68 1.98 -1.70 9.97
N ILE A 69 2.69 -0.84 9.24
CA ILE A 69 2.68 0.62 9.48
C ILE A 69 1.27 1.16 9.27
N ALA A 70 0.60 0.79 8.18
CA ALA A 70 -0.74 1.29 7.88
C ALA A 70 -1.79 0.88 8.93
N LEU A 71 -1.62 -0.29 9.55
CA LEU A 71 -2.44 -0.73 10.69
C LEU A 71 -2.09 0.01 11.98
N TYR A 72 -0.79 0.16 12.26
CA TYR A 72 -0.28 0.84 13.45
C TYR A 72 -0.68 2.32 13.50
N GLU A 73 -0.57 3.01 12.36
CA GLU A 73 -0.96 4.40 12.17
C GLU A 73 -2.50 4.57 12.04
N GLY A 74 -3.26 3.48 12.01
CA GLY A 74 -4.72 3.51 11.89
C GLY A 74 -5.25 3.96 10.52
N ILE A 75 -4.42 3.94 9.48
CA ILE A 75 -4.76 4.29 8.09
C ILE A 75 -5.73 3.26 7.50
N ILE A 76 -5.49 1.98 7.80
CA ILE A 76 -6.39 0.88 7.46
C ILE A 76 -6.81 0.16 8.74
N ARG A 77 -7.96 -0.52 8.67
CA ARG A 77 -8.43 -1.40 9.74
C ARG A 77 -8.72 -2.76 9.16
N LEU A 78 -8.26 -3.81 9.84
CA LEU A 78 -8.73 -5.17 9.59
C LEU A 78 -10.13 -5.27 10.19
N GLY A 79 -11.15 -5.13 9.35
CA GLY A 79 -12.51 -5.45 9.75
C GLY A 79 -12.60 -6.95 9.99
N THR A 80 -12.91 -7.34 11.23
CA THR A 80 -13.41 -8.67 11.52
C THR A 80 -14.80 -8.75 10.87
N ALA A 81 -14.88 -9.39 9.69
CA ALA A 81 -16.15 -9.88 9.18
C ALA A 81 -16.64 -11.04 10.05
#